data_AF-A0A7S2MU76-F1
#
_entry.id   AF-A0A7S2MU76-F1
#
_cell.length_a   1.000
_cell.length_b   1.000
_cell.length_c   1.000
_cell.angle_alpha   90.00
_cell.angle_beta   90.00
_cell.angle_gamma   90.00
#
_symmetry.space_group_name_H-M   'P 1'
#
loop_
_entity.id
_entity.type
_entity.pdbx_description
1 polymer ?
#
loop_
_entity_poly.entity_id
_entity_poly.type
_entity_poly.pdbx_seq_one_letter_code
_entity_poly.pdbx_strand_id
1 'polypeptide(L)'
;CISTVVVALMLQLVTAVNLTGDFHPNFAELLTFGGLISATDPVSTLAVFQAKKVDPHLFYLVFGESVLNDAVGLILFNALAKFVGNDDSFKRVTEAIFKFILDFIINFSGSFSLGLLSGILGALLLKKVDMRETKLLELSL
;
A
#
# COMPACT_ATOMS: atom_id res chain seq x y z
N CYS A 1 -5.85 -1.82 -5.64
CA CYS A 1 -6.02 -0.75 -6.66
C CYS A 1 -7.29 -0.82 -7.51
N ILE A 2 -7.70 -1.97 -8.07
CA ILE A 2 -9.00 -2.04 -8.80
C ILE A 2 -10.16 -1.67 -7.85
N SER A 3 -10.07 -2.10 -6.60
CA SER A 3 -10.98 -1.70 -5.51
C SER A 3 -11.09 -0.20 -5.33
N THR A 4 -10.01 0.58 -5.51
CA THR A 4 -10.05 2.06 -5.44
C THR A 4 -10.99 2.66 -6.46
N VAL A 5 -10.91 2.20 -7.72
CA VAL A 5 -11.79 2.69 -8.80
C VAL A 5 -13.22 2.22 -8.57
N VAL A 6 -13.42 0.96 -8.17
CA VAL A 6 -14.74 0.42 -7.90
C VAL A 6 -15.42 1.17 -6.75
N VAL A 7 -14.72 1.40 -5.63
CA VAL A 7 -15.23 2.16 -4.48
C VAL A 7 -15.56 3.59 -4.89
N ALA A 8 -14.67 4.27 -5.62
CA ALA A 8 -14.92 5.64 -6.07
C ALA A 8 -16.15 5.75 -6.97
N LEU A 9 -16.32 4.81 -7.92
CA LEU A 9 -17.50 4.76 -8.80
C LEU A 9 -18.79 4.44 -8.03
N MET A 10 -18.72 3.52 -7.05
CA MET A 10 -19.86 3.19 -6.20
C MET A 10 -20.29 4.40 -5.36
N LEU A 11 -19.34 5.10 -4.74
CA LEU A 11 -19.62 6.31 -3.97
C LEU A 11 -20.14 7.45 -4.86
N GLN A 12 -19.61 7.59 -6.08
CA GLN A 12 -20.11 8.56 -7.05
C GLN A 12 -21.58 8.31 -7.40
N LEU A 13 -22.00 7.04 -7.52
CA LEU A 13 -23.38 6.68 -7.79
C LEU A 13 -24.30 7.01 -6.60
N VAL A 14 -23.84 6.78 -5.37
CA VAL A 14 -24.57 7.16 -4.14
C VAL A 14 -24.76 8.67 -4.06
N THR A 15 -23.72 9.46 -4.35
CA THR A 15 -23.79 10.92 -4.41
C THR A 15 -24.72 11.39 -5.54
N ALA A 16 -24.72 10.71 -6.70
CA ALA A 16 -25.59 11.05 -7.83
C ALA A 16 -27.09 10.83 -7.54
N VAL A 17 -27.43 9.91 -6.63
CA VAL A 17 -28.80 9.63 -6.19
C VAL A 17 -29.21 10.57 -5.03
N ASN A 18 -28.38 11.54 -4.66
CA ASN A 18 -28.60 12.51 -3.56
C ASN A 18 -28.84 11.86 -2.18
N LEU A 19 -28.30 10.65 -1.95
CA LEU A 19 -28.38 9.97 -0.66
C LEU A 19 -27.45 10.57 0.40
N THR A 20 -26.52 11.45 0.01
CA THR A 20 -25.50 12.05 0.89
C THR A 20 -25.91 13.39 1.50
N GLY A 21 -27.11 13.91 1.20
CA GLY A 21 -27.56 15.23 1.67
C GLY A 21 -26.67 16.35 1.12
N ASP A 22 -26.23 17.27 1.97
CA ASP A 22 -25.37 18.41 1.60
C ASP A 22 -23.90 18.02 1.32
N PHE A 23 -23.53 16.75 1.49
CA PHE A 23 -22.17 16.27 1.27
C PHE A 23 -21.96 15.92 -0.21
N HIS A 24 -21.21 16.76 -0.91
CA HIS A 24 -20.86 16.61 -2.33
C HIS A 24 -19.33 16.57 -2.51
N PRO A 25 -18.69 15.43 -2.21
CA PRO A 25 -17.26 15.27 -2.41
C PRO A 25 -16.93 15.27 -3.91
N ASN A 26 -15.79 15.86 -4.26
CA ASN A 26 -15.27 15.81 -5.63
C ASN A 26 -14.75 14.40 -5.96
N PHE A 27 -14.73 14.03 -7.23
CA PHE A 27 -14.30 12.70 -7.67
C PHE A 27 -12.88 12.34 -7.22
N ALA A 28 -11.99 13.33 -7.12
CA ALA A 28 -10.64 13.15 -6.59
C ALA A 28 -10.65 12.74 -5.10
N GLU A 29 -11.57 13.26 -4.29
CA GLU A 29 -11.73 12.90 -2.88
C GLU A 29 -12.24 11.47 -2.74
N LEU A 30 -13.20 11.09 -3.59
CA LEU A 30 -13.71 9.71 -3.66
C LEU A 30 -12.63 8.72 -4.10
N LEU A 31 -11.79 9.08 -5.08
CA LEU A 31 -10.66 8.25 -5.51
C LEU A 31 -9.61 8.13 -4.41
N THR A 32 -9.33 9.22 -3.70
CA THR A 32 -8.38 9.24 -2.59
C THR A 32 -8.87 8.33 -1.45
N PHE A 33 -10.15 8.42 -1.10
CA PHE A 33 -10.77 7.53 -0.11
C PHE A 33 -10.72 6.07 -0.53
N GLY A 34 -11.04 5.77 -1.79
CA GLY A 34 -10.91 4.42 -2.35
C GLY A 34 -9.46 3.91 -2.33
N GLY A 35 -8.48 4.80 -2.49
CA GLY A 35 -7.05 4.50 -2.37
C GLY A 35 -6.69 4.10 -0.95
N LEU A 36 -7.13 4.89 0.03
CA LEU A 36 -6.91 4.66 1.46
C LEU A 36 -7.41 3.30 1.92
N ILE A 37 -8.64 2.92 1.53
CA ILE A 37 -9.24 1.65 1.97
C ILE A 37 -8.87 0.45 1.10
N SER A 38 -8.13 0.66 0.00
CA SER A 38 -7.68 -0.43 -0.89
C SER A 38 -6.48 -1.20 -0.34
N ALA A 39 -5.77 -0.66 0.66
CA ALA A 39 -4.76 -1.42 1.38
C ALA A 39 -5.44 -2.59 2.11
N THR A 40 -5.07 -3.81 1.75
CA THR A 40 -5.64 -5.04 2.32
C THR A 40 -4.67 -5.63 3.32
N ASP A 41 -5.12 -5.82 4.56
CA ASP A 41 -4.32 -6.47 5.60
C ASP A 41 -4.38 -8.00 5.46
N PRO A 42 -3.26 -8.68 5.15
CA PRO A 42 -3.21 -10.14 5.02
C PRO A 42 -3.28 -10.89 6.35
N VAL A 43 -3.16 -10.23 7.50
CA VAL A 43 -2.97 -10.90 8.79
C VAL A 43 -4.12 -11.89 9.07
N SER A 44 -5.35 -11.50 8.78
CA SER A 44 -6.53 -12.35 9.00
C SER A 44 -6.60 -13.55 8.05
N THR A 45 -6.24 -13.37 6.78
CA THR A 45 -6.25 -14.46 5.79
C THR A 45 -5.08 -15.42 5.98
N LEU A 46 -3.90 -14.92 6.36
CA LEU A 46 -2.74 -15.74 6.71
C LEU A 46 -3.00 -16.62 7.93
N ALA A 47 -3.66 -16.10 8.97
CA ALA A 47 -4.01 -16.88 10.16
C ALA A 47 -4.91 -18.08 9.82
N VAL A 48 -5.87 -17.89 8.90
CA VAL A 48 -6.75 -18.96 8.42
C VAL A 48 -5.98 -19.99 7.58
N PHE A 49 -5.04 -19.55 6.75
CA PHE A 49 -4.21 -20.46 5.95
C PHE A 49 -3.26 -21.30 6.80
N GLN A 50 -2.70 -20.75 7.87
CA GLN A 50 -1.92 -21.51 8.84
C GLN A 50 -2.79 -22.57 9.55
N ALA A 51 -4.02 -22.21 9.95
CA ALA A 51 -4.97 -23.15 10.55
C ALA A 51 -5.38 -24.29 9.61
N LYS A 52 -5.40 -24.03 8.29
CA LYS A 52 -5.80 -25.01 7.26
C LYS A 52 -4.63 -25.83 6.69
N LYS A 53 -3.39 -25.64 7.16
CA LYS A 53 -2.18 -26.30 6.63
C LYS A 53 -2.06 -26.18 5.11
N VAL A 54 -2.29 -24.97 4.61
CA VAL A 54 -2.23 -24.67 3.17
C VAL A 54 -0.77 -24.73 2.68
N ASP A 55 -0.58 -25.00 1.40
CA ASP A 55 0.74 -25.05 0.77
C ASP A 55 1.58 -23.80 1.13
N PRO A 56 2.81 -23.98 1.65
CA PRO A 56 3.70 -22.86 2.01
C PRO A 56 3.94 -21.88 0.86
N HIS A 57 3.93 -22.35 -0.39
CA HIS A 57 4.08 -21.51 -1.57
C HIS A 57 2.93 -20.51 -1.70
N LEU A 58 1.69 -20.94 -1.44
CA LEU A 58 0.52 -20.06 -1.50
C LEU A 58 0.55 -19.03 -0.37
N PHE A 59 1.04 -19.42 0.82
CA PHE A 59 1.23 -18.49 1.94
C PHE A 59 2.18 -17.35 1.56
N TYR A 60 3.37 -17.67 1.02
CA TYR A 60 4.34 -16.65 0.64
C TYR A 60 3.87 -15.79 -0.53
N LEU A 61 3.13 -16.37 -1.48
CA LEU A 61 2.56 -15.62 -2.60
C LEU A 61 1.56 -14.56 -2.13
N VAL A 62 0.58 -14.95 -1.31
CA VAL A 62 -0.46 -14.03 -0.81
C VAL A 62 0.13 -12.98 0.13
N PHE A 63 1.10 -13.37 0.95
CA PHE A 63 1.86 -12.41 1.76
C PHE A 63 2.56 -11.36 0.88
N GLY A 64 3.29 -11.81 -0.14
CA GLY A 64 3.99 -10.93 -1.07
C GLY A 64 3.05 -10.00 -1.84
N GLU A 65 1.94 -10.53 -2.36
CA GLU A 65 0.90 -9.74 -3.05
C GLU A 65 0.33 -8.66 -2.15
N SER A 66 0.05 -8.99 -0.88
CA SER A 66 -0.57 -8.07 0.06
C SER A 66 0.38 -6.94 0.48
N VAL A 67 1.66 -7.27 0.72
CA VAL A 67 2.71 -6.26 0.97
C VAL A 67 2.88 -5.34 -0.24
N LEU A 68 2.87 -5.89 -1.45
CA LEU A 68 2.96 -5.09 -2.67
C LEU A 68 1.72 -4.19 -2.86
N ASN A 69 0.52 -4.71 -2.61
CA ASN A 69 -0.73 -3.97 -2.72
C ASN A 69 -0.81 -2.83 -1.70
N ASP A 70 -0.31 -3.02 -0.48
CA ASP A 70 -0.21 -1.97 0.55
C ASP A 70 0.71 -0.83 0.11
N ALA A 71 1.91 -1.16 -0.39
CA ALA A 71 2.85 -0.17 -0.91
C ALA A 71 2.27 0.63 -2.10
N VAL A 72 1.63 -0.05 -3.06
CA VAL A 72 1.01 0.62 -4.22
C VAL A 72 -0.20 1.46 -3.78
N GLY A 73 -1.01 0.98 -2.83
CA GLY A 73 -2.15 1.70 -2.29
C GLY A 73 -1.75 3.01 -1.62
N LEU A 74 -0.70 2.98 -0.79
CA LEU A 74 -0.14 4.17 -0.13
C LEU A 74 0.36 5.21 -1.16
N ILE A 75 1.08 4.78 -2.19
CA ILE A 75 1.60 5.69 -3.20
C ILE A 75 0.46 6.29 -4.03
N LEU A 76 -0.54 5.48 -4.40
CA LEU A 76 -1.74 5.94 -5.10
C LEU A 76 -2.52 6.96 -4.27
N PHE A 77 -2.72 6.70 -2.98
CA PHE A 77 -3.35 7.65 -2.05
C PHE A 77 -2.59 8.99 -2.02
N ASN A 78 -1.28 8.96 -1.81
CA ASN A 78 -0.45 10.16 -1.75
C ASN A 78 -0.48 10.98 -3.04
N ALA A 79 -0.67 10.32 -4.18
CA ALA A 79 -0.80 10.99 -5.46
C ALA A 79 -2.16 11.66 -5.61
N LEU A 80 -3.23 10.94 -5.34
CA LEU A 80 -4.60 11.41 -5.48
C LEU A 80 -4.92 12.54 -4.50
N ALA A 81 -4.39 12.45 -3.28
CA ALA A 81 -4.51 13.50 -2.27
C ALA A 81 -3.95 14.85 -2.74
N LYS A 82 -2.92 14.87 -3.61
CA LYS A 82 -2.37 16.11 -4.19
C LYS A 82 -3.31 16.78 -5.19
N PHE A 83 -4.30 16.06 -5.72
CA PHE A 83 -5.30 16.57 -6.67
C PHE A 83 -6.59 17.05 -6.00
N VAL A 84 -6.80 16.72 -4.73
CA VAL A 84 -7.94 17.22 -3.94
C VAL A 84 -7.80 18.75 -3.77
N GLY A 85 -8.84 19.50 -4.15
CA GLY A 85 -8.87 20.97 -4.03
C GLY A 85 -8.28 21.75 -5.20
N ASN A 86 -7.86 21.10 -6.29
CA ASN A 86 -7.31 21.73 -7.47
C ASN A 86 -8.23 21.53 -8.70
N ASP A 87 -9.16 22.45 -8.91
CA ASP A 87 -9.94 22.54 -10.15
C ASP A 87 -9.03 23.04 -11.28
N ASP A 88 -8.74 22.19 -12.28
CA ASP A 88 -8.76 22.57 -13.70
C ASP A 88 -8.01 21.61 -14.64
N SER A 89 -8.63 21.34 -15.79
CA SER A 89 -8.05 21.00 -17.10
C SER A 89 -7.28 19.68 -17.29
N PHE A 90 -7.63 18.97 -18.37
CA PHE A 90 -7.03 17.74 -18.89
C PHE A 90 -5.49 17.79 -19.06
N LYS A 91 -4.89 18.96 -19.29
CA LYS A 91 -3.43 19.15 -19.32
C LYS A 91 -2.76 18.90 -17.97
N ARG A 92 -3.41 19.27 -16.85
CA ARG A 92 -2.92 18.92 -15.51
C ARG A 92 -3.00 17.42 -15.26
N VAL A 93 -3.95 16.70 -15.85
CA VAL A 93 -4.07 15.23 -15.68
C VAL A 93 -2.87 14.50 -16.27
N THR A 94 -2.38 14.91 -17.44
CA THR A 94 -1.17 14.29 -18.03
C THR A 94 0.07 14.61 -17.20
N GLU A 95 0.22 15.86 -16.76
CA GLU A 95 1.34 16.28 -15.89
C GLU A 95 1.26 15.63 -14.51
N ALA A 96 0.05 15.44 -13.99
CA ALA A 96 -0.27 14.72 -12.77
C ALA A 96 0.17 13.26 -12.82
N ILE A 97 -0.21 12.55 -13.89
CA ILE A 97 0.15 11.15 -14.09
C ILE A 97 1.67 11.03 -14.25
N PHE A 98 2.31 11.94 -14.99
CA PHE A 98 3.76 11.93 -15.14
C PHE A 98 4.48 12.16 -13.80
N LYS A 99 4.04 13.16 -13.03
CA LYS A 99 4.56 13.44 -11.68
C LYS A 99 4.31 12.27 -10.73
N PHE A 100 3.16 11.62 -10.83
CA PHE A 100 2.84 10.42 -10.08
C PHE A 100 3.80 9.27 -10.38
N ILE A 101 4.06 8.99 -11.67
CA ILE A 101 4.99 7.94 -12.08
C ILE A 101 6.40 8.25 -11.58
N LEU A 102 6.84 9.51 -11.67
CA LEU A 102 8.12 9.94 -11.13
C LEU A 102 8.21 9.77 -9.61
N ASP A 103 7.21 10.28 -8.87
CA ASP A 103 7.13 10.14 -7.41
C ASP A 103 7.11 8.66 -7.01
N PHE A 104 6.40 7.81 -7.76
CA PHE A 104 6.36 6.37 -7.54
C PHE A 104 7.75 5.75 -7.73
N ILE A 105 8.43 6.01 -8.86
CA ILE A 105 9.76 5.45 -9.13
C ILE A 105 10.78 5.90 -8.08
N ILE A 106 10.77 7.18 -7.72
CA ILE A 106 11.70 7.74 -6.73
C ILE A 106 11.46 7.14 -5.35
N ASN A 107 10.21 7.15 -4.88
CA ASN A 107 9.88 6.62 -3.56
C ASN A 107 10.09 5.10 -3.49
N PHE A 108 9.67 4.36 -4.53
CA PHE A 108 9.86 2.92 -4.60
C PHE A 108 11.35 2.55 -4.60
N SER A 109 12.15 3.17 -5.47
CA SER A 109 13.59 2.92 -5.55
C SER A 109 14.33 3.35 -4.28
N GLY A 110 13.96 4.50 -3.71
CA GLY A 110 14.52 5.01 -2.46
C GLY A 110 14.24 4.08 -1.28
N SER A 111 12.97 3.70 -1.08
CA SER A 111 12.57 2.76 -0.03
C SER A 111 13.20 1.37 -0.24
N PHE A 112 13.26 0.87 -1.47
CA PHE A 112 13.93 -0.40 -1.78
C PHE A 112 15.41 -0.36 -1.43
N SER A 113 16.11 0.71 -1.81
CA SER A 113 17.54 0.89 -1.54
C SER A 113 17.82 0.98 -0.04
N LEU A 114 17.00 1.74 0.70
CA LEU A 114 17.10 1.84 2.17
C LEU A 114 16.80 0.50 2.86
N GLY A 115 15.79 -0.24 2.39
CA GLY A 115 15.48 -1.58 2.87
C GLY A 115 16.64 -2.56 2.63
N LEU A 116 17.24 -2.52 1.44
CA LEU A 116 18.38 -3.36 1.11
C LEU A 116 19.61 -3.03 1.97
N LEU A 117 19.93 -1.73 2.11
CA LEU A 117 21.07 -1.29 2.92
C LEU A 117 20.88 -1.66 4.40
N SER A 118 19.71 -1.39 4.97
CA SER A 118 19.42 -1.74 6.37
C SER A 118 19.41 -3.26 6.60
N GLY A 119 18.89 -4.05 5.65
CA GLY A 119 18.93 -5.51 5.69
C GLY A 119 20.36 -6.08 5.64
N ILE A 120 21.21 -5.56 4.74
CA ILE A 120 22.62 -5.95 4.66
C ILE A 120 23.37 -5.55 5.93
N LEU A 121 23.16 -4.33 6.44
CA LEU A 121 23.74 -3.88 7.70
C LEU A 121 23.34 -4.79 8.85
N GLY A 122 22.05 -5.11 8.98
CA GLY A 122 21.54 -6.05 9.99
C GLY A 122 22.18 -7.42 9.88
N ALA A 123 22.28 -7.99 8.68
CA ALA A 123 22.92 -9.27 8.45
C ALA A 123 24.42 -9.25 8.80
N LEU A 124 25.13 -8.16 8.50
CA LEU A 124 26.54 -8.01 8.84
C LEU A 124 26.76 -7.83 10.35
N LEU A 125 25.87 -7.11 11.03
CA LEU A 125 25.88 -6.99 12.48
C LEU A 125 25.64 -8.34 13.14
N LEU A 126 24.61 -9.08 12.73
CA LEU A 126 24.33 -10.43 13.21
C LEU A 126 25.45 -11.43 12.89
N LYS A 127 26.18 -11.25 11.79
CA LYS A 127 27.36 -12.07 11.48
C LYS A 127 28.54 -11.76 12.39
N LYS A 128 28.67 -10.51 12.87
CA LYS A 128 29.76 -10.09 13.76
C LYS A 128 29.45 -10.34 15.24
N VAL A 129 28.19 -10.28 15.62
CA VAL A 129 27.71 -10.67 16.94
C VAL A 129 27.55 -12.20 16.94
N ASP A 130 28.54 -12.92 17.44
CA ASP A 130 28.48 -14.40 17.51
C ASP A 130 27.39 -14.82 18.52
N MET A 131 26.17 -14.99 18.02
CA MET A 131 24.99 -15.40 18.81
C MET A 131 25.10 -16.86 19.30
N ARG A 132 26.17 -17.59 18.96
CA ARG A 132 26.36 -18.99 19.36
C ARG A 132 26.52 -19.21 20.87
N GLU A 133 26.99 -18.22 21.63
CA GLU A 133 27.10 -18.32 23.09
C GLU A 133 25.82 -17.87 23.83
N THR A 134 24.90 -17.16 23.19
CA THR A 134 23.71 -16.58 23.84
C THR A 134 22.40 -17.21 23.36
N LYS A 135 22.27 -18.53 23.51
CA LYS A 135 21.01 -19.28 23.32
C LYS A 135 19.81 -18.72 24.08
N LEU A 136 20.04 -17.93 25.14
CA LEU A 136 19.00 -17.29 25.94
C LEU A 136 18.24 -16.17 25.19
N LEU A 137 18.82 -15.58 24.13
CA LEU A 137 18.19 -14.54 23.32
C LEU A 137 17.23 -15.09 22.26
N GLU A 138 17.46 -16.31 21.75
CA GLU A 138 16.57 -16.97 20.77
C GLU A 138 15.25 -17.46 21.38
N LEU A 139 15.18 -17.68 22.70
CA LEU A 139 13.96 -18.14 23.38
C LEU A 139 13.04 -17.00 23.82
N SER A 140 13.51 -15.75 23.74
CA SER A 140 12.79 -14.55 24.20
C SER A 140 12.18 -13.70 23.08
N LEU A 141 12.39 -14.08 21.82
CA LEU A 141 11.92 -13.40 20.61
C LEU A 141 10.98 -14.34 19.84
#